data_AF-A0A1Z4VQ48-F1
#
_entry.id   AF-A0A1Z4VQ48-F1
#
_cell.length_a   1.000
_cell.length_b   1.000
_cell.length_c   1.000
_cell.angle_alpha   90.00
_cell.angle_beta   90.00
_cell.angle_gamma   90.00
#
_symmetry.space_group_name_H-M   'P 1'
#
loop_
_entity.id
_entity.type
_entity.pdbx_description
1 polymer ?
#
loop_
_entity_poly.entity_id
_entity_poly.type
_entity_poly.pdbx_seq_one_letter_code
_entity_poly.pdbx_strand_id
1 'polypeptide(L)'
;MKDIKSALEEKRRFLAERATRIRTAGIPALQQLILVGHTDTGGGREARALLTALYAPQAHSYSLDGLRAFDSELTEAALAVMALDSLAEMSIDRWVPNAAVIREWSVENMNQHAPVQLTP
;
A
#
# COMPACT_ATOMS: atom_id res chain seq x y z
N MET A 1 25.33 26.83 21.45
CA MET A 1 24.31 27.13 20.42
C MET A 1 24.61 26.23 19.24
N LYS A 2 23.77 25.23 18.91
CA LYS A 2 23.99 24.35 17.75
C LYS A 2 23.91 25.22 16.48
N ASP A 3 24.88 25.11 15.58
CA ASP A 3 24.85 25.79 14.27
C ASP A 3 23.68 25.24 13.44
N ILE A 4 22.98 26.12 12.72
CA ILE A 4 21.85 25.79 11.85
C ILE A 4 22.25 24.70 10.85
N LYS A 5 23.48 24.73 10.34
CA LYS A 5 24.00 23.68 9.44
C LYS A 5 23.98 22.29 10.08
N SER A 6 24.47 22.18 11.32
CA SER A 6 24.49 20.92 12.07
C SER A 6 23.06 20.42 12.36
N ALA A 7 22.13 21.32 12.68
CA ALA A 7 20.72 20.95 12.90
C ALA A 7 20.04 20.44 11.61
N LEU A 8 20.38 21.01 10.44
CA LEU A 8 19.87 20.56 9.15
C LEU A 8 20.42 19.18 8.76
N GLU A 9 21.69 18.91 9.02
CA GLU A 9 22.30 17.59 8.78
C GLU A 9 21.68 16.51 9.66
N GLU A 10 21.45 16.80 10.94
CA GLU A 10 20.77 15.91 11.89
C GLU A 10 19.34 15.60 11.43
N LYS A 11 18.59 16.64 11.02
CA LYS A 11 17.24 16.45 10.45
C LYS A 11 17.27 15.59 9.19
N ARG A 12 18.22 15.81 8.27
CA ARG A 12 18.36 15.01 7.04
C ARG A 12 18.66 13.55 7.36
N ARG A 13 19.57 13.30 8.30
CA ARG A 13 19.91 11.94 8.74
C ARG A 13 18.70 11.24 9.35
N PHE A 14 17.98 11.91 10.24
CA PHE A 14 16.76 11.37 10.84
C PHE A 14 15.69 11.03 9.79
N LEU A 15 15.46 11.91 8.82
CA LEU A 15 14.50 11.67 7.75
C LEU A 15 14.92 10.49 6.85
N ALA A 16 16.21 10.37 6.52
CA ALA A 16 16.73 9.25 5.76
C ALA A 16 16.56 7.91 6.51
N GLU A 17 16.91 7.86 7.79
CA GLU A 17 16.73 6.67 8.63
C GLU A 17 15.26 6.29 8.80
N ARG A 18 14.36 7.28 8.91
CA ARG A 18 12.91 7.07 8.90
C ARG A 18 12.43 6.50 7.57
N ALA A 19 12.86 7.08 6.44
CA ALA A 19 12.48 6.62 5.11
C ALA A 19 12.94 5.18 4.85
N THR A 20 14.16 4.82 5.26
CA THR A 20 14.66 3.45 5.19
C THR A 20 13.76 2.49 5.96
N ARG A 21 13.43 2.79 7.23
CA ARG A 21 12.54 1.93 8.05
C ARG A 21 11.16 1.76 7.42
N ILE A 22 10.58 2.85 6.91
CA ILE A 22 9.28 2.81 6.24
C ILE A 22 9.33 1.93 4.98
N ARG A 23 10.37 2.06 4.15
CA ARG A 23 10.52 1.21 2.96
C ARG A 23 10.72 -0.26 3.32
N THR A 24 11.54 -0.55 4.32
CA THR A 24 11.81 -1.93 4.79
C THR A 24 10.53 -2.63 5.26
N ALA A 25 9.62 -1.93 5.93
CA ALA A 25 8.35 -2.50 6.38
C ALA A 25 7.26 -2.46 5.29
N GLY A 26 7.16 -1.36 4.57
CA GLY A 26 6.07 -1.10 3.63
C GLY A 26 6.12 -1.91 2.35
N ILE A 27 7.31 -2.20 1.81
CA ILE A 27 7.43 -2.95 0.54
C ILE A 27 6.92 -4.40 0.69
N PRO A 28 7.36 -5.18 1.70
CA PRO A 28 6.81 -6.52 1.92
C PRO A 28 5.30 -6.49 2.24
N ALA A 29 4.86 -5.52 3.05
CA ALA A 29 3.44 -5.35 3.38
C ALA A 29 2.58 -5.06 2.14
N LEU A 30 3.09 -4.27 1.20
CA LEU A 30 2.42 -4.01 -0.08
C LEU A 30 2.24 -5.30 -0.89
N GLN A 31 3.28 -6.13 -0.97
CA GLN A 31 3.19 -7.43 -1.65
C GLN A 31 2.15 -8.35 -1.00
N GLN A 32 2.10 -8.38 0.34
CA GLN A 32 1.10 -9.13 1.09
C GLN A 32 -0.33 -8.66 0.79
N LEU A 33 -0.59 -7.36 0.83
CA LEU A 33 -1.92 -6.82 0.52
C LEU A 33 -2.35 -7.08 -0.93
N ILE A 34 -1.40 -7.06 -1.88
CA ILE A 34 -1.70 -7.41 -3.27
C ILE A 34 -2.17 -8.87 -3.36
N LEU A 35 -1.43 -9.80 -2.73
CA LEU A 35 -1.80 -11.22 -2.71
C LEU A 35 -3.17 -11.44 -2.07
N VAL A 36 -3.42 -10.83 -0.91
CA VAL A 36 -4.70 -10.92 -0.19
C VAL A 36 -5.82 -10.31 -1.02
N GLY A 37 -5.53 -9.20 -1.71
CA GLY A 37 -6.42 -8.54 -2.66
C GLY A 37 -6.81 -9.41 -3.85
N HIS A 38 -6.18 -10.55 -4.12
CA HIS A 38 -6.67 -11.51 -5.12
C HIS A 38 -7.69 -12.50 -4.58
N THR A 39 -7.93 -12.54 -3.26
CA THR A 39 -8.90 -13.45 -2.64
C THR A 39 -10.31 -12.87 -2.65
N ASP A 40 -11.35 -13.72 -2.63
CA ASP A 40 -12.75 -13.28 -2.51
C ASP A 40 -13.26 -13.27 -1.04
N THR A 41 -12.39 -12.86 -0.13
CA THR A 41 -12.71 -12.73 1.30
C THR A 41 -13.10 -11.29 1.65
N GLY A 42 -13.64 -11.07 2.86
CA GLY A 42 -13.87 -9.71 3.38
C GLY A 42 -12.59 -8.89 3.41
N GLY A 43 -11.50 -9.45 3.95
CA GLY A 43 -10.18 -8.83 3.92
C GLY A 43 -9.63 -8.63 2.50
N GLY A 44 -9.87 -9.56 1.57
CA GLY A 44 -9.48 -9.39 0.17
C GLY A 44 -10.16 -8.20 -0.50
N ARG A 45 -11.48 -8.01 -0.26
CA ARG A 45 -12.22 -6.84 -0.77
C ARG A 45 -11.68 -5.52 -0.21
N GLU A 46 -11.42 -5.47 1.10
CA GLU A 46 -10.89 -4.26 1.74
C GLU A 46 -9.44 -3.95 1.34
N ALA A 47 -8.61 -4.99 1.15
CA ALA A 47 -7.25 -4.83 0.64
C ALA A 47 -7.25 -4.24 -0.78
N ARG A 48 -8.15 -4.72 -1.66
CA ARG A 48 -8.34 -4.12 -3.00
C ARG A 48 -8.76 -2.65 -2.91
N ALA A 49 -9.79 -2.36 -2.10
CA ALA A 49 -10.31 -1.00 -1.95
C ALA A 49 -9.22 -0.02 -1.45
N LEU A 50 -8.44 -0.43 -0.45
CA LEU A 50 -7.31 0.36 0.05
C LEU A 50 -6.27 0.60 -1.04
N LEU A 51 -5.82 -0.46 -1.72
CA LEU A 51 -4.82 -0.34 -2.77
C LEU A 51 -5.33 0.56 -3.92
N THR A 52 -6.56 0.38 -4.39
CA THR A 52 -7.13 1.23 -5.44
C THR A 52 -7.21 2.70 -5.02
N ALA A 53 -7.58 3.00 -3.77
CA ALA A 53 -7.57 4.37 -3.25
C ALA A 53 -6.17 4.99 -3.19
N LEU A 54 -5.15 4.21 -2.82
CA LEU A 54 -3.76 4.68 -2.81
C LEU A 54 -3.21 4.90 -4.23
N TYR A 55 -3.60 4.06 -5.19
CA TYR A 55 -3.19 4.20 -6.59
C TYR A 55 -3.88 5.35 -7.33
N ALA A 56 -5.15 5.61 -7.01
CA ALA A 56 -5.97 6.61 -7.69
C ALA A 56 -6.77 7.47 -6.68
N PRO A 57 -6.10 8.25 -5.82
CA PRO A 57 -6.73 8.95 -4.70
C PRO A 57 -7.74 10.02 -5.14
N GLN A 58 -7.63 10.51 -6.38
CA GLN A 58 -8.58 11.46 -6.95
C GLN A 58 -9.88 10.81 -7.44
N ALA A 59 -9.86 9.50 -7.68
CA ALA A 59 -11.00 8.73 -8.19
C ALA A 59 -11.63 7.84 -7.10
N HIS A 60 -10.84 7.44 -6.10
CA HIS A 60 -11.24 6.50 -5.07
C HIS A 60 -10.80 6.97 -3.69
N SER A 61 -11.71 6.91 -2.72
CA SER A 61 -11.41 7.14 -1.31
C SER A 61 -11.53 5.82 -0.54
N TYR A 62 -10.72 5.67 0.50
CA TYR A 62 -10.78 4.51 1.39
C TYR A 62 -11.29 4.93 2.77
N SER A 63 -12.25 4.17 3.32
CA SER A 63 -12.72 4.35 4.69
C SER A 63 -11.89 3.50 5.65
N LEU A 64 -11.36 4.12 6.70
CA LEU A 64 -10.60 3.39 7.74
C LEU A 64 -11.45 2.38 8.51
N ASP A 65 -12.78 2.47 8.48
CA ASP A 65 -13.65 1.42 9.02
C ASP A 65 -13.44 0.06 8.33
N GLY A 66 -12.96 0.07 7.08
CA GLY A 66 -12.61 -1.14 6.32
C GLY A 66 -11.51 -1.97 6.97
N LEU A 67 -10.66 -1.35 7.80
CA LEU A 67 -9.63 -2.06 8.57
C LEU A 67 -10.23 -3.07 9.55
N ARG A 68 -11.52 -2.96 9.92
CA ARG A 68 -12.19 -3.96 10.77
C ARG A 68 -12.34 -5.34 10.11
N ALA A 69 -12.21 -5.42 8.79
CA ALA A 69 -12.23 -6.71 8.08
C ALA A 69 -10.86 -7.41 8.07
N PHE A 70 -9.81 -6.74 8.53
CA PHE A 70 -8.47 -7.27 8.62
C PHE A 70 -8.25 -7.96 9.97
N ASP A 71 -7.48 -9.05 9.94
CA ASP A 71 -6.83 -9.54 11.16
C ASP A 71 -5.69 -8.59 11.56
N SER A 72 -5.00 -8.90 12.67
CA SER A 72 -3.91 -8.08 13.18
C SER A 72 -2.77 -7.93 12.17
N GLU A 73 -2.45 -8.99 11.43
CA GLU A 73 -1.34 -9.00 10.48
C GLU A 73 -1.66 -8.12 9.27
N LEU A 74 -2.86 -8.24 8.71
CA LEU A 74 -3.33 -7.42 7.61
C LEU A 74 -3.52 -5.95 8.02
N THR A 75 -3.90 -5.69 9.27
CA THR A 75 -3.97 -4.32 9.80
C THR A 75 -2.59 -3.69 9.85
N GLU A 76 -1.59 -4.40 10.37
CA GLU A 76 -0.20 -3.92 10.39
C GLU A 76 0.35 -3.71 8.98
N ALA A 77 0.04 -4.61 8.06
CA ALA A 77 0.41 -4.47 6.65
C ALA A 77 -0.22 -3.22 6.02
N ALA A 78 -1.52 -2.98 6.24
CA ALA A 78 -2.21 -1.79 5.76
C ALA A 78 -1.59 -0.49 6.28
N LEU A 79 -1.26 -0.43 7.57
CA LEU A 79 -0.60 0.72 8.18
C LEU A 79 0.80 0.95 7.60
N ALA A 80 1.58 -0.11 7.39
CA ALA A 80 2.90 -0.03 6.78
C ALA A 80 2.86 0.47 5.34
N VAL A 81 1.83 0.08 4.57
CA VAL A 81 1.61 0.55 3.19
C VAL A 81 1.18 2.02 3.15
N MET A 82 0.28 2.46 4.04
CA MET A 82 -0.06 3.89 4.15
C MET A 82 1.15 4.73 4.58
N ALA A 83 2.00 4.21 5.47
CA ALA A 83 3.25 4.88 5.83
C ALA A 83 4.20 4.97 4.62
N LEU A 84 4.28 3.94 3.79
CA LEU A 84 5.07 3.93 2.55
C LEU A 84 4.57 5.01 1.57
N ASP A 85 3.26 5.08 1.34
CA ASP A 85 2.64 6.08 0.47
C ASP A 85 2.91 7.52 0.95
N SER A 86 2.94 7.73 2.28
CA SER A 86 3.22 9.03 2.89
C SER A 86 4.62 9.59 2.60
N LEU A 87 5.57 8.79 2.07
CA LEU A 87 6.92 9.27 1.79
C LEU A 87 6.97 10.29 0.64
N ALA A 88 5.89 10.49 -0.13
CA ALA A 88 5.73 11.51 -1.18
C ALA A 88 6.83 11.56 -2.28
N GLU A 89 7.86 10.73 -2.19
CA GLU A 89 8.98 10.66 -3.11
C GLU A 89 8.63 9.86 -4.37
N MET A 90 7.72 8.89 -4.25
CA MET A 90 7.30 7.99 -5.32
C MET A 90 5.87 7.54 -5.06
N SER A 91 5.00 7.62 -6.08
CA SER A 91 3.70 6.94 -6.03
C SER A 91 3.94 5.43 -5.89
N ILE A 92 3.01 4.76 -5.20
CA ILE A 92 3.06 3.33 -4.90
C ILE A 92 3.27 2.46 -6.16
N ASP A 93 2.87 2.98 -7.32
CA ASP A 93 3.06 2.40 -8.64
C ASP A 93 4.50 2.11 -9.05
N ARG A 94 5.50 2.81 -8.48
CA ARG A 94 6.91 2.55 -8.78
C ARG A 94 7.57 1.50 -7.90
N TRP A 95 6.91 1.07 -6.82
CA TRP A 95 7.45 0.05 -5.91
C TRP A 95 7.09 -1.38 -6.35
N VAL A 96 6.18 -1.55 -7.32
CA VAL A 96 5.69 -2.86 -7.77
C VAL A 96 5.77 -2.98 -9.28
N PRO A 97 6.59 -3.90 -9.83
CA PRO A 97 6.45 -4.35 -11.21
C PRO A 97 5.06 -4.98 -11.37
N ASN A 98 4.25 -4.55 -12.36
CA ASN A 98 2.84 -4.91 -12.57
C ASN A 98 1.78 -4.13 -11.77
N ALA A 99 2.07 -2.91 -11.33
CA ALA A 99 1.05 -1.94 -10.88
C ALA A 99 -0.16 -1.75 -11.82
N ALA A 100 -0.06 -2.16 -13.09
CA ALA A 100 -1.18 -2.20 -14.03
C ALA A 100 -2.34 -3.11 -13.55
N VAL A 101 -2.04 -4.25 -12.90
CA VAL A 101 -3.04 -5.20 -12.41
C VAL A 101 -3.93 -4.57 -11.32
N ILE A 102 -3.38 -3.66 -10.52
CA ILE A 102 -4.14 -2.93 -9.48
C ILE A 102 -5.02 -1.84 -10.12
N ARG A 103 -4.60 -1.27 -11.26
CA ARG A 103 -5.44 -0.33 -12.03
C ARG A 103 -6.61 -1.06 -12.70
N GLU A 104 -6.43 -2.31 -13.10
CA GLU A 104 -7.49 -3.14 -13.67
C GLU A 104 -8.60 -3.48 -12.65
N TRP A 105 -8.33 -3.39 -11.35
CA TRP A 105 -9.37 -3.45 -10.32
C TRP A 105 -10.28 -2.22 -10.30
N SER A 106 -9.87 -1.11 -10.92
CA SER A 106 -10.48 0.20 -10.67
C SER A 106 -11.67 0.60 -11.54
N VAL A 107 -12.15 -0.18 -12.53
CA VAL A 107 -13.28 0.31 -13.35
C VAL A 107 -14.40 -0.69 -13.68
N GLU A 108 -14.18 -1.98 -13.99
CA GLU A 108 -15.32 -2.77 -14.56
C GLU A 108 -15.34 -4.30 -14.29
N ASN A 109 -14.35 -4.86 -13.60
CA ASN A 109 -14.19 -6.34 -13.54
C ASN A 109 -14.73 -7.02 -12.26
N MET A 110 -15.36 -6.30 -11.34
CA MET A 110 -15.89 -6.90 -10.10
C MET A 110 -17.10 -7.84 -10.30
N ASN A 111 -17.67 -7.92 -11.53
CA ASN A 111 -18.83 -8.77 -11.81
C ASN A 111 -18.60 -9.86 -12.89
N GLN A 112 -17.39 -10.06 -13.45
CA GLN A 112 -17.25 -10.92 -14.65
C GLN A 112 -16.09 -11.92 -14.73
N HIS A 113 -15.25 -12.12 -13.72
CA HIS A 113 -14.20 -13.14 -13.83
C HIS A 113 -14.47 -14.37 -12.94
N ALA A 114 -14.94 -15.41 -13.63
CA ALA A 114 -14.92 -16.80 -13.21
C ALA A 114 -13.51 -17.19 -12.69
N PRO A 115 -13.41 -18.16 -11.76
CA PRO A 115 -12.14 -18.52 -11.14
C PRO A 115 -11.12 -18.92 -12.20
N VAL A 116 -9.94 -18.28 -12.16
CA VAL A 116 -8.79 -18.68 -12.96
C VAL A 116 -8.44 -20.11 -12.56
N GLN A 117 -8.74 -21.07 -13.43
CA GLN A 117 -8.27 -22.44 -13.27
C GLN A 117 -6.76 -22.45 -13.46
N LEU A 118 -6.05 -22.84 -12.41
CA LEU A 118 -4.65 -23.24 -12.51
C LEU A 118 -4.65 -24.63 -13.12
N THR A 119 -4.29 -24.73 -14.40
CA THR A 119 -3.93 -26.01 -15.04
C THR A 119 -2.66 -26.59 -14.39
N PRO A 120 -2.54 -27.93 -14.34
CA PRO A 120 -1.62 -28.66 -13.47
C PRO A 120 -0.14 -28.44 -13.74
#